data_AF-A0A0S3SX09-F1
#
_entry.id   AF-A0A0S3SX09-F1
#
_cell.length_a   1.000
_cell.length_b   1.000
_cell.length_c   1.000
_cell.angle_alpha   90.00
_cell.angle_beta   90.00
_cell.angle_gamma   90.00
#
_symmetry.space_group_name_H-M   'P 1'
#
loop_
_entity.id
_entity.type
_entity.pdbx_description
1 polymer ?
#
loop_
_entity_poly.entity_id
_entity_poly.type
_entity_poly.pdbx_seq_one_letter_code
_entity_poly.pdbx_strand_id
1 'polypeptide(L)'
;MGRTVIENELSRRKLLIVLDGVNEFCQLENLCGNSKWFGQGTVIIITTRDVGLLLQFQVNYVYKMHYNRNDSFELLSCFAF
;
A
#
# COMPACT_ATOMS: atom_id res chain seq x y z
N MET A 1 -1.84 -24.47 -4.11
CA MET A 1 -2.46 -24.47 -5.46
C MET A 1 -2.93 -23.07 -5.86
N GLY A 2 -3.85 -22.40 -5.16
CA GLY A 2 -4.36 -21.08 -5.57
C GLY A 2 -3.35 -19.92 -5.56
N ARG A 3 -2.53 -19.78 -4.51
CA ARG A 3 -1.52 -18.71 -4.41
C ARG A 3 -0.54 -18.74 -5.59
N THR A 4 0.02 -19.91 -5.88
CA THR A 4 1.01 -20.10 -6.96
C THR A 4 0.50 -19.71 -8.35
N VAL A 5 -0.80 -19.89 -8.62
CA VAL A 5 -1.43 -19.46 -9.88
C VAL A 5 -1.53 -17.93 -9.93
N ILE A 6 -1.95 -17.31 -8.84
CA ILE A 6 -2.02 -15.84 -8.73
C ILE A 6 -0.62 -15.23 -8.86
N GLU A 7 0.37 -15.78 -8.18
CA GLU A 7 1.77 -15.36 -8.28
C GLU A 7 2.31 -15.39 -9.71
N ASN A 8 2.04 -16.46 -10.46
CA ASN A 8 2.47 -16.59 -11.85
C ASN A 8 1.81 -15.56 -12.78
N GLU A 9 0.56 -15.17 -12.52
CA GLU A 9 -0.13 -14.15 -13.32
C GLU A 9 0.30 -12.73 -12.94
N LEU A 10 0.45 -12.44 -11.65
CA LEU A 10 0.84 -11.12 -11.16
C LEU A 10 2.31 -10.79 -11.51
N SER A 11 3.20 -11.78 -11.46
CA SER A 11 4.63 -11.61 -11.79
C SER A 11 4.88 -11.22 -13.25
N ARG A 12 3.91 -11.42 -14.14
CA ARG A 12 4.02 -11.10 -15.58
C ARG A 12 3.43 -9.74 -15.94
N ARG A 13 2.82 -9.05 -14.99
CA ARG A 13 2.10 -7.80 -15.23
C ARG A 13 2.71 -6.66 -14.42
N LYS A 14 2.64 -5.46 -14.98
CA LYS A 14 2.85 -4.22 -14.24
C LYS A 14 1.55 -3.88 -13.51
N LEU A 15 1.59 -3.77 -12.20
CA LEU A 15 0.41 -3.55 -11.35
C LEU A 15 0.53 -2.25 -10.56
N LEU A 16 -0.62 -1.68 -10.19
CA LEU A 16 -0.74 -0.68 -9.15
C LEU A 16 -1.61 -1.29 -8.04
N ILE A 17 -1.01 -1.55 -6.88
CA ILE A 17 -1.66 -2.23 -5.75
C ILE A 17 -1.77 -1.23 -4.62
N VAL A 18 -2.97 -1.10 -4.03
CA VAL A 18 -3.22 -0.26 -2.86
C VAL A 18 -3.63 -1.16 -1.70
N LEU A 19 -2.84 -1.12 -0.63
CA LEU A 19 -3.12 -1.80 0.63
C LEU A 19 -3.58 -0.75 1.64
N ASP A 20 -4.89 -0.67 1.84
CA ASP A 20 -5.48 0.32 2.73
C ASP A 20 -5.58 -0.17 4.17
N GLY A 21 -5.18 0.67 5.13
CA GLY A 21 -5.44 0.45 6.56
C GLY A 21 -4.63 -0.68 7.20
N VAL A 22 -3.41 -0.94 6.71
CA VAL A 22 -2.55 -1.99 7.26
C VAL A 22 -2.16 -1.67 8.70
N ASN A 23 -2.44 -2.59 9.62
CA ASN A 23 -2.24 -2.39 11.06
C ASN A 23 -1.35 -3.45 11.73
N GLU A 24 -0.97 -4.51 11.01
CA GLU A 24 -0.10 -5.57 11.53
C GLU A 24 1.00 -5.92 10.53
N PHE A 25 2.23 -6.16 11.03
CA PHE A 25 3.37 -6.53 10.19
C PHE A 25 3.14 -7.83 9.42
N CYS A 26 2.45 -8.80 10.03
CA CYS A 26 2.16 -10.09 9.39
C CYS A 26 1.31 -9.94 8.12
N GLN A 27 0.50 -8.89 8.00
CA GLN A 27 -0.26 -8.62 6.77
C GLN A 27 0.69 -8.21 5.64
N LEU A 28 1.67 -7.35 5.92
CA LEU A 28 2.69 -6.96 4.94
C LEU A 28 3.54 -8.14 4.50
N GLU A 29 3.95 -8.98 5.45
CA GLU A 29 4.74 -10.18 5.13
C GLU A 29 3.95 -11.14 4.24
N ASN A 30 2.67 -11.37 4.55
CA ASN A 30 1.81 -12.26 3.76
C ASN A 30 1.44 -11.71 2.37
N LEU A 31 1.32 -10.39 2.22
CA LEU A 31 0.89 -9.75 0.97
C LEU A 31 2.05 -9.35 0.08
N CYS A 32 3.19 -8.95 0.67
CA CYS A 32 4.31 -8.32 -0.03
C CYS A 32 5.68 -8.87 0.36
N GLY A 33 5.76 -9.86 1.26
CA GLY A 33 7.04 -10.42 1.72
C GLY A 33 7.85 -11.14 0.64
N ASN A 34 7.24 -11.47 -0.51
CA ASN A 34 7.93 -12.09 -1.64
C ASN A 34 7.86 -11.20 -2.89
N SER A 35 8.97 -10.54 -3.23
CA SER A 35 9.08 -9.67 -4.40
C SER A 35 8.87 -10.40 -5.74
N LYS A 36 9.03 -11.73 -5.79
CA LYS A 36 8.80 -12.53 -7.00
C LYS A 36 7.35 -12.55 -7.46
N TRP A 37 6.41 -12.15 -6.60
CA TRP A 37 4.99 -12.09 -6.92
C TRP A 37 4.64 -10.95 -7.87
N PHE A 38 5.53 -9.97 -8.03
CA PHE A 38 5.22 -8.74 -8.75
C PHE A 38 6.11 -8.58 -9.97
N GLY A 39 5.48 -8.26 -11.11
CA GLY A 39 6.22 -7.93 -12.32
C GLY A 39 6.98 -6.62 -12.18
N GLN A 40 8.03 -6.47 -12.98
CA GLN A 40 8.85 -5.26 -12.99
C GLN A 40 7.99 -4.00 -13.24
N GLY A 41 8.30 -2.94 -12.49
CA GLY A 41 7.58 -1.66 -12.57
C GLY A 41 6.25 -1.63 -11.82
N THR A 42 5.89 -2.71 -11.12
CA THR A 42 4.76 -2.71 -10.19
C THR A 42 5.01 -1.72 -9.04
N VAL A 43 3.95 -0.99 -8.67
CA VAL A 43 3.96 -0.04 -7.57
C VAL A 43 2.96 -0.50 -6.52
N ILE A 44 3.40 -0.59 -5.27
CA ILE A 44 2.57 -0.94 -4.13
C ILE A 44 2.50 0.29 -3.21
N ILE A 45 1.29 0.77 -2.97
CA ILE A 45 1.01 1.88 -2.06
C ILE A 45 0.39 1.28 -0.80
N ILE A 46 1.00 1.56 0.34
CA ILE A 46 0.52 1.10 1.65
C ILE A 46 0.06 2.32 2.41
N THR A 47 -1.20 2.33 2.85
CA THR A 47 -1.69 3.30 3.83
C THR A 47 -1.69 2.64 5.20
N THR A 48 -1.17 3.34 6.18
CA THR A 48 -1.18 2.90 7.57
C THR A 48 -1.17 4.12 8.48
N ARG A 49 -1.70 3.94 9.70
CA ARG A 49 -1.60 4.92 10.78
C ARG A 49 -0.33 4.73 11.60
N ASP A 50 0.38 3.61 11.44
CA ASP A 50 1.60 3.29 12.16
C ASP A 50 2.81 3.30 11.23
N VAL A 51 3.59 4.39 11.31
CA VAL A 51 4.82 4.53 10.54
C VAL A 51 5.88 3.49 10.91
N GLY A 52 5.82 2.93 12.13
CA GLY A 52 6.74 1.89 12.59
C GLY A 52 6.67 0.64 11.72
N LEU A 53 5.49 0.27 11.25
CA LEU A 53 5.30 -0.86 10.33
C LEU A 53 6.05 -0.65 9.01
N LEU A 54 5.99 0.56 8.45
CA LEU A 54 6.68 0.89 7.19
C LEU A 54 8.20 0.85 7.34
N LEU A 55 8.71 1.34 8.47
CA LEU A 55 10.13 1.31 8.79
C LEU A 55 10.63 -0.12 9.02
N GLN A 56 9.87 -0.94 9.76
CA GLN A 56 10.19 -2.35 9.97
C GLN A 56 10.19 -3.14 8.66
N PHE A 57 9.26 -2.84 7.75
CA PHE A 57 9.15 -3.48 6.45
C PHE A 57 10.18 -2.95 5.42
N GLN A 58 10.90 -1.87 5.73
CA GLN A 58 11.94 -1.27 4.88
C GLN A 58 11.43 -0.84 3.50
N VAL A 59 10.33 -0.09 3.47
CA VAL A 59 9.77 0.44 2.22
C VAL A 59 10.73 1.42 1.52
N ASN A 60 10.58 1.56 0.20
CA ASN A 60 11.44 2.46 -0.59
C ASN A 60 11.22 3.95 -0.27
N TYR A 61 9.98 4.32 0.11
CA TYR A 61 9.61 5.70 0.40
C TYR A 61 8.47 5.75 1.42
N VAL A 62 8.54 6.72 2.32
CA VAL A 62 7.48 7.01 3.31
C VAL A 62 6.97 8.42 3.10
N TYR A 63 5.68 8.55 2.84
CA TYR A 63 4.98 9.84 2.81
C TYR A 63 4.12 9.99 4.05
N LYS A 64 4.39 11.04 4.85
CA LYS A 64 3.54 11.37 5.99
C LYS A 64 2.44 12.33 5.53
N MET A 65 1.19 11.89 5.63
CA MET A 65 0.07 12.76 5.31
C MET A 65 -0.01 13.91 6.32
N HIS A 66 -0.03 15.13 5.81
CA HIS A 66 -0.27 16.33 6.60
C HIS A 66 -1.65 16.86 6.22
N TYR A 67 -2.55 16.95 7.20
CA TYR A 67 -3.80 17.68 7.03
C TYR A 67 -3.58 19.12 7.46
N ASN A 68 -3.85 20.06 6.57
CA ASN A 68 -3.97 21.46 6.92
C ASN A 68 -5.46 21.85 7.04
N ARG A 69 -5.71 23.05 7.58
CA ARG A 69 -7.06 23.57 7.82
C ARG A 69 -7.83 23.88 6.53
N ASN A 70 -7.13 24.14 5.43
CA ASN A 70 -7.74 24.37 4.13
C ASN A 70 -8.15 23.04 3.47
N ASP A 71 -7.36 21.98 3.61
CA ASP A 71 -7.68 20.63 3.10
C ASP A 71 -9.00 20.12 3.71
N SER A 72 -9.20 20.39 5.01
CA SER A 72 -10.43 20.01 5.71
C SER A 72 -11.66 20.78 5.22
N PHE A 73 -11.53 22.05 4.83
CA PHE A 73 -12.62 22.83 4.25
C PHE A 73 -12.95 22.40 2.81
N GLU A 74 -11.94 22.07 2.00
CA GLU A 74 -12.14 21.53 0.65
C GLU A 74 -12.84 20.17 0.69
N LEU A 75 -12.41 19.29 1.59
CA LEU A 75 -13.06 17.98 1.75
C LEU A 75 -14.48 18.12 2.28
N LEU A 76 -14.72 19.03 3.25
CA LEU A 76 -16.08 19.33 3.68
C LEU A 76 -16.94 19.81 2.49
N SER A 77 -16.38 20.68 1.65
CA SER A 77 -17.06 21.16 0.44
C SER A 77 -17.37 20.05 -0.55
N CYS A 78 -16.44 19.12 -0.78
CA CYS A 78 -16.62 18.01 -1.72
C CYS A 78 -17.57 16.91 -1.22
N PHE A 79 -17.74 16.75 0.09
CA PHE A 79 -18.49 15.63 0.66
C PHE A 79 -19.78 16.03 1.40
N ALA A 80 -20.01 17.32 1.69
CA ALA A 80 -21.17 17.78 2.48
C ALA A 80 -22.14 18.71 1.75
N PHE A 81 -21.78 19.28 0.60
CA PHE A 81 -22.63 20.15 -0.21
C PHE A 81 -22.70 19.63 -1.65
#